data_AF-A0A934MEJ9-F1
#
_entry.id   AF-A0A934MEJ9-F1
#
_cell.length_a   1.000
_cell.length_b   1.000
_cell.length_c   1.000
_cell.angle_alpha   90.00
_cell.angle_beta   90.00
_cell.angle_gamma   90.00
#
_symmetry.space_group_name_H-M   'P 1'
#
loop_
_entity.id
_entity.type
_entity.pdbx_description
1 polymer ?
#
loop_
_entity_poly.entity_id
_entity_poly.type
_entity_poly.pdbx_seq_one_letter_code
_entity_poly.pdbx_strand_id
1 'polypeptide(L)'
;MAPKPETIRNRMRKRVFTARKTHVALEAHFDPESAAAVIVARNRGGTLVALFFAPQVTTWFDEVPIVEQDIPNLGRILKERRAEALARKLAPHDIPVGAVFVYNFGATIRRITFYRVVSVPSPRKIGCVEIPAKAVWGTIEQGSLVPDFDREMTTTDPQAVFEITMESGSPSLKVSDWGLARGYLWSGSPETSMTD
;
A
#
# COMPACT_ATOMS: atom_id res chain seq x y z
N MET A 1 -16.67 -9.65 -11.94
CA MET A 1 -17.96 -10.31 -11.60
C MET A 1 -18.26 -10.04 -10.13
N ALA A 2 -19.37 -9.38 -9.81
CA ALA A 2 -19.75 -9.14 -8.42
C ALA A 2 -19.97 -10.48 -7.69
N PRO A 3 -19.53 -10.63 -6.43
CA PRO A 3 -19.69 -11.89 -5.70
C PRO A 3 -21.18 -12.24 -5.50
N LYS A 4 -21.50 -13.54 -5.54
CA LYS A 4 -22.88 -14.01 -5.35
C LYS A 4 -23.42 -13.58 -3.95
N PRO A 5 -24.71 -13.22 -3.83
CA PRO A 5 -25.32 -12.79 -2.56
C PRO A 5 -25.14 -13.77 -1.38
N GLU A 6 -25.14 -15.08 -1.65
CA GLU A 6 -24.91 -16.11 -0.63
C GLU A 6 -23.48 -16.09 -0.07
N THR A 7 -22.49 -15.83 -0.93
CA THR A 7 -21.08 -15.68 -0.54
C THR A 7 -20.88 -14.48 0.37
N ILE A 8 -21.60 -13.40 0.06
CA ILE A 8 -21.63 -12.17 0.84
C ILE A 8 -22.20 -12.41 2.24
N ARG A 9 -23.36 -13.07 2.34
CA ARG A 9 -24.02 -13.37 3.63
C ARG A 9 -23.16 -14.27 4.53
N ASN A 10 -22.49 -15.25 3.95
CA ASN A 10 -21.57 -16.13 4.68
C ASN A 10 -20.32 -15.39 5.20
N ARG A 11 -19.78 -14.45 4.41
CA ARG A 11 -18.69 -13.58 4.86
C ARG A 11 -19.14 -12.69 6.02
N MET A 12 -20.35 -12.13 5.97
CA MET A 12 -20.91 -11.33 7.08
C MET A 12 -21.00 -12.13 8.38
N ARG A 13 -21.58 -13.33 8.34
CA ARG A 13 -21.70 -14.19 9.52
C ARG A 13 -20.35 -14.49 10.16
N LYS A 14 -19.33 -14.81 9.34
CA LYS A 14 -17.97 -15.04 9.82
C LYS A 14 -17.39 -13.81 10.53
N ARG A 15 -17.60 -12.62 9.98
CA ARG A 15 -17.06 -11.36 10.54
C ARG A 15 -17.74 -10.96 11.84
N VAL A 16 -19.07 -11.07 11.91
CA VAL A 16 -19.81 -10.89 13.17
C VAL A 16 -19.35 -11.90 14.23
N PHE A 17 -19.14 -13.15 13.85
CA PHE A 17 -18.60 -14.17 14.75
C PHE A 17 -17.18 -13.84 15.25
N THR A 18 -16.31 -13.30 14.38
CA THR A 18 -14.98 -12.82 14.78
C THR A 18 -15.07 -11.66 15.77
N ALA A 19 -15.90 -10.64 15.49
CA ALA A 19 -16.09 -9.48 16.37
C ALA A 19 -16.61 -9.90 17.77
N ARG A 20 -17.50 -10.90 17.81
CA ARG A 20 -18.04 -11.44 19.07
C ARG A 20 -17.01 -12.03 20.02
N LYS A 21 -15.78 -12.33 19.57
CA LYS A 21 -14.71 -12.81 20.45
C LYS A 21 -14.22 -11.73 21.42
N THR A 22 -14.37 -10.46 21.04
CA THR A 22 -13.80 -9.32 21.77
C THR A 22 -14.84 -8.26 22.12
N HIS A 23 -15.99 -8.26 21.44
CA HIS A 23 -17.04 -7.24 21.57
C HIS A 23 -18.43 -7.85 21.67
N VAL A 24 -19.39 -7.08 22.19
CA VAL A 24 -20.81 -7.42 22.19
C VAL A 24 -21.48 -6.73 21.00
N ALA A 25 -21.73 -7.47 19.92
CA ALA A 25 -22.35 -6.93 18.71
C ALA A 25 -23.85 -6.64 18.91
N LEU A 26 -24.28 -5.44 18.53
CA LEU A 26 -25.65 -4.92 18.66
C LEU A 26 -26.36 -4.88 17.29
N GLU A 27 -25.75 -4.22 16.32
CA GLU A 27 -26.27 -4.02 14.97
C GLU A 27 -25.16 -4.18 13.94
N ALA A 28 -25.51 -4.51 12.69
CA ALA A 28 -24.54 -4.59 11.60
C ALA A 28 -25.14 -4.04 10.31
N HIS A 29 -24.41 -3.12 9.67
CA HIS A 29 -24.74 -2.59 8.35
C HIS A 29 -23.72 -3.09 7.34
N PHE A 30 -24.19 -3.32 6.11
CA PHE A 30 -23.39 -3.95 5.09
C PHE A 30 -23.66 -3.33 3.72
N ASP A 31 -22.59 -3.14 2.95
CA ASP A 31 -22.64 -2.65 1.58
C ASP A 31 -22.36 -3.78 0.57
N PRO A 32 -23.38 -4.27 -0.18
CA PRO A 32 -23.25 -5.42 -1.08
C PRO A 32 -22.33 -5.21 -2.27
N GLU A 33 -22.18 -3.97 -2.72
CA GLU A 33 -21.33 -3.65 -3.88
C GLU A 33 -19.85 -3.74 -3.51
N SER A 34 -19.46 -3.18 -2.35
CA SER A 34 -18.06 -3.15 -1.92
C SER A 34 -17.64 -4.33 -1.03
N ALA A 35 -18.61 -5.12 -0.55
CA ALA A 35 -18.45 -6.12 0.49
C ALA A 35 -17.90 -5.57 1.84
N ALA A 36 -17.94 -4.25 2.03
CA ALA A 36 -17.57 -3.62 3.29
C ALA A 36 -18.72 -3.69 4.29
N ALA A 37 -18.41 -3.64 5.58
CA ALA A 37 -19.42 -3.56 6.62
C ALA A 37 -18.94 -2.80 7.85
N VAL A 38 -19.92 -2.44 8.67
CA VAL A 38 -19.71 -1.81 9.96
C VAL A 38 -20.58 -2.55 10.98
N ILE A 39 -19.97 -2.92 12.10
CA ILE A 39 -20.66 -3.57 13.22
C ILE A 39 -20.70 -2.58 14.37
N VAL A 40 -21.90 -2.26 14.84
CA VAL A 40 -22.11 -1.55 16.09
C VAL A 40 -21.94 -2.54 17.22
N ALA A 41 -21.03 -2.26 18.15
CA ALA A 41 -20.77 -3.13 19.26
C ALA A 41 -20.44 -2.34 20.53
N ARG A 42 -20.47 -3.03 21.68
CA ARG A 42 -19.80 -2.55 22.89
C ARG A 42 -18.47 -3.27 23.07
N ASN A 43 -17.41 -2.53 23.34
CA ASN A 43 -16.12 -3.12 23.70
C ASN A 43 -16.14 -3.65 25.15
N ARG A 44 -15.05 -4.26 25.61
CA ARG A 44 -14.95 -4.81 26.98
C ARG A 44 -15.12 -3.76 28.08
N GLY A 45 -14.83 -2.49 27.78
CA GLY A 45 -15.04 -1.36 28.70
C GLY A 45 -16.46 -0.81 28.69
N GLY A 46 -17.39 -1.42 27.95
CA GLY A 46 -18.78 -0.97 27.83
C GLY A 46 -18.98 0.23 26.92
N THR A 47 -17.93 0.72 26.26
CA THR A 47 -18.01 1.85 25.32
C THR A 47 -18.65 1.39 24.01
N LEU A 48 -19.54 2.21 23.46
CA LEU A 48 -20.15 1.99 22.16
C LEU A 48 -19.15 2.31 21.05
N VAL A 49 -18.96 1.38 20.11
CA VAL A 49 -17.98 1.46 19.04
C VAL A 49 -18.55 0.97 17.72
N ALA A 50 -18.07 1.56 16.62
CA ALA A 50 -18.25 1.08 15.27
C ALA A 50 -16.99 0.33 14.81
N LEU A 51 -17.16 -0.94 14.43
CA LEU A 51 -16.11 -1.78 13.88
C LEU A 51 -16.21 -1.78 12.35
N PHE A 52 -15.47 -0.90 11.71
CA PHE A 52 -15.41 -0.85 10.24
C PHE A 52 -14.50 -1.95 9.70
N PHE A 53 -14.92 -2.63 8.65
CA PHE A 53 -14.06 -3.57 7.93
C PHE A 53 -14.30 -3.54 6.42
N ALA A 54 -13.20 -3.56 5.68
CA ALA A 54 -13.20 -3.74 4.24
C ALA A 54 -12.34 -4.98 3.91
N PRO A 55 -12.93 -6.08 3.40
CA PRO A 55 -12.25 -7.37 3.27
C PRO A 55 -11.06 -7.35 2.30
N GLN A 56 -10.93 -6.31 1.47
CA GLN A 56 -9.80 -6.12 0.55
C GLN A 56 -8.67 -5.24 1.12
N VAL A 57 -8.86 -4.60 2.28
CA VAL A 57 -7.91 -3.62 2.82
C VAL A 57 -7.30 -4.10 4.12
N THR A 58 -8.10 -4.69 5.01
CA THR A 58 -7.62 -5.10 6.32
C THR A 58 -8.18 -6.46 6.72
N THR A 59 -7.36 -7.25 7.41
CA THR A 59 -7.80 -8.45 8.13
C THR A 59 -8.44 -8.10 9.48
N TRP A 60 -8.12 -6.90 10.00
CA TRP A 60 -8.52 -6.35 11.30
C TRP A 60 -9.68 -5.35 11.19
N PHE A 61 -10.35 -5.10 12.31
CA PHE A 61 -11.37 -4.07 12.44
C PHE A 61 -10.71 -2.71 12.74
N ASP A 62 -11.18 -1.66 12.06
CA ASP A 62 -10.94 -0.28 12.49
C ASP A 62 -12.03 0.10 13.50
N GLU A 63 -11.65 0.19 14.78
CA GLU A 63 -12.55 0.48 15.89
C GLU A 63 -12.61 1.99 16.10
N VAL A 64 -13.81 2.55 15.95
CA VAL A 64 -14.08 3.97 16.14
C VAL A 64 -15.12 4.14 17.25
N PRO A 65 -14.83 4.89 18.33
CA PRO A 65 -15.84 5.23 19.32
C PRO A 65 -16.98 6.03 18.67
N ILE A 66 -18.23 5.69 19.01
CA ILE A 66 -19.42 6.36 18.46
C ILE A 66 -20.41 6.67 19.58
N VAL A 67 -21.36 7.56 19.30
CA VAL A 67 -22.53 7.81 20.14
C VAL A 67 -23.79 7.22 19.48
N GLU A 68 -24.87 7.04 20.25
CA GLU A 68 -26.11 6.41 19.74
C GLU A 68 -26.70 7.16 18.53
N GLN A 69 -26.51 8.48 18.46
CA GLN A 69 -26.98 9.32 17.37
C GLN A 69 -26.27 9.02 16.03
N ASP A 70 -25.11 8.37 16.06
CA ASP A 70 -24.35 8.04 14.85
C ASP A 70 -24.90 6.81 14.13
N ILE A 71 -25.59 5.90 14.85
CA ILE A 71 -26.01 4.58 14.36
C ILE A 71 -26.78 4.67 13.02
N PRO A 72 -27.80 5.54 12.87
CA PRO A 72 -28.55 5.63 11.62
C PRO A 72 -27.70 6.05 10.41
N ASN A 73 -26.58 6.73 10.65
CA ASN A 73 -25.69 7.27 9.61
C ASN A 73 -24.53 6.33 9.25
N LEU A 74 -24.29 5.26 9.99
CA LEU A 74 -23.11 4.41 9.81
C LEU A 74 -23.03 3.75 8.43
N GLY A 75 -24.16 3.40 7.82
CA GLY A 75 -24.20 2.90 6.44
C GLY A 75 -23.71 3.93 5.42
N ARG A 76 -24.04 5.22 5.61
CA ARG A 76 -23.55 6.34 4.78
C ARG A 76 -22.07 6.57 5.04
N ILE A 77 -21.65 6.64 6.31
CA ILE A 77 -20.25 6.83 6.71
C ILE A 77 -19.36 5.72 6.14
N LEU A 78 -19.84 4.46 6.13
CA LEU A 78 -19.14 3.33 5.52
C LEU A 78 -18.89 3.57 4.02
N LYS A 79 -19.90 4.04 3.28
CA LYS A 79 -19.80 4.34 1.85
C LYS A 79 -18.84 5.50 1.59
N GLU A 80 -18.92 6.56 2.37
CA GLU A 80 -18.04 7.73 2.27
C GLU A 80 -16.58 7.35 2.53
N ARG A 81 -16.30 6.66 3.65
CA ARG A 81 -14.96 6.12 3.94
C ARG A 81 -14.43 5.25 2.82
N ARG A 82 -15.30 4.48 2.16
CA ARG A 82 -14.88 3.64 1.03
C ARG A 82 -14.57 4.47 -0.22
N ALA A 83 -15.43 5.43 -0.55
CA ALA A 83 -15.21 6.34 -1.66
C ALA A 83 -13.91 7.12 -1.49
N GLU A 84 -13.65 7.65 -0.30
CA GLU A 84 -12.38 8.32 0.04
C GLU A 84 -11.17 7.39 -0.09
N ALA A 85 -11.26 6.16 0.42
CA ALA A 85 -10.16 5.19 0.31
C ALA A 85 -9.91 4.77 -1.15
N LEU A 86 -10.94 4.75 -1.99
CA LEU A 86 -10.81 4.47 -3.42
C LEU A 86 -10.24 5.68 -4.16
N ALA A 87 -10.72 6.89 -3.85
CA ALA A 87 -10.20 8.14 -4.40
C ALA A 87 -8.72 8.32 -4.07
N ARG A 88 -8.30 8.09 -2.82
CA ARG A 88 -6.88 8.11 -2.42
C ARG A 88 -6.04 7.10 -3.18
N LYS A 89 -6.59 5.91 -3.47
CA LYS A 89 -5.91 4.89 -4.26
C LYS A 89 -5.79 5.25 -5.73
N LEU A 90 -6.71 6.02 -6.28
CA LEU A 90 -6.72 6.45 -7.69
C LEU A 90 -6.16 7.85 -7.89
N ALA A 91 -5.75 8.53 -6.83
CA ALA A 91 -5.14 9.84 -6.90
C ALA A 91 -3.87 9.76 -7.77
N PRO A 92 -3.74 10.62 -8.79
CA PRO A 92 -2.52 10.71 -9.58
C PRO A 92 -1.33 11.09 -8.69
N HIS A 93 -0.15 10.59 -9.05
CA HIS A 93 1.12 10.97 -8.43
C HIS A 93 1.95 11.79 -9.42
N ASP A 94 2.73 12.74 -8.92
CA ASP A 94 3.49 13.70 -9.75
C ASP A 94 4.90 13.20 -10.11
N ILE A 95 5.06 11.89 -10.32
CA ILE A 95 6.36 11.30 -10.64
C ILE A 95 6.60 11.41 -12.15
N PRO A 96 7.64 12.16 -12.59
CA PRO A 96 7.92 12.34 -14.01
C PRO A 96 8.65 11.14 -14.61
N VAL A 97 8.48 10.95 -15.92
CA VAL A 97 9.34 10.05 -16.71
C VAL A 97 10.78 10.53 -16.62
N GLY A 98 11.72 9.61 -16.39
CA GLY A 98 13.13 9.90 -16.15
C GLY A 98 13.49 10.05 -14.67
N ALA A 99 12.52 10.15 -13.76
CA ALA A 99 12.79 10.10 -12.33
C ALA A 99 13.48 8.79 -11.92
N VAL A 100 14.26 8.83 -10.84
CA VAL A 100 14.97 7.67 -10.31
C VAL A 100 14.36 7.26 -8.99
N PHE A 101 14.03 5.97 -8.87
CA PHE A 101 13.68 5.33 -7.62
C PHE A 101 14.88 4.59 -7.06
N VAL A 102 15.05 4.69 -5.75
CA VAL A 102 16.03 3.91 -4.99
C VAL A 102 15.31 2.81 -4.25
N TYR A 103 15.80 1.60 -4.42
CA TYR A 103 15.51 0.50 -3.53
C TYR A 103 16.75 0.21 -2.69
N ASN A 104 16.66 0.39 -1.38
CA ASN A 104 17.74 0.15 -0.44
C ASN A 104 17.26 -0.85 0.61
N PHE A 105 17.75 -2.10 0.54
CA PHE A 105 17.35 -3.15 1.48
C PHE A 105 18.55 -3.86 2.11
N GLY A 106 18.68 -3.68 3.41
CA GLY A 106 19.65 -4.36 4.26
C GLY A 106 20.87 -3.50 4.62
N ALA A 107 21.67 -4.01 5.54
CA ALA A 107 22.84 -3.32 6.10
C ALA A 107 24.02 -3.15 5.11
N THR A 108 23.86 -3.53 3.84
CA THR A 108 24.97 -3.58 2.87
C THR A 108 24.63 -2.80 1.60
N ILE A 109 25.51 -1.88 1.24
CA ILE A 109 25.42 -0.97 0.09
C ILE A 109 25.23 -1.69 -1.24
N ARG A 110 25.77 -2.90 -1.41
CA ARG A 110 25.59 -3.74 -2.61
C ARG A 110 24.13 -4.08 -2.96
N ARG A 111 23.19 -3.84 -2.03
CA ARG A 111 21.74 -4.08 -2.23
C ARG A 111 20.97 -2.80 -2.54
N ILE A 112 21.67 -1.69 -2.79
CA ILE A 112 21.07 -0.47 -3.32
C ILE A 112 20.92 -0.66 -4.84
N THR A 113 19.69 -0.64 -5.30
CA THR A 113 19.34 -0.73 -6.71
C THR A 113 18.62 0.55 -7.13
N PHE A 114 18.98 1.08 -8.30
CA PHE A 114 18.36 2.27 -8.87
C PHE A 114 17.46 1.86 -10.05
N TYR A 115 16.29 2.48 -10.13
CA TYR A 115 15.31 2.24 -11.18
C TYR A 115 14.94 3.56 -11.85
N ARG A 116 15.10 3.66 -13.18
CA ARG A 116 14.66 4.82 -13.94
C ARG A 116 13.23 4.63 -14.42
N VAL A 117 12.38 5.61 -14.18
CA VAL A 117 11.01 5.64 -14.70
C VAL A 117 11.04 5.84 -16.22
N VAL A 118 10.40 4.92 -16.94
CA VAL A 118 10.26 4.98 -18.42
C VAL A 118 8.81 5.21 -18.86
N SER A 119 7.83 4.88 -18.02
CA SER A 119 6.42 5.12 -18.32
C SER A 119 5.57 5.23 -17.06
N VAL A 120 4.43 5.92 -17.15
CA VAL A 120 3.41 5.98 -16.09
C VAL A 120 2.08 5.52 -16.69
N PRO A 121 1.87 4.21 -16.84
CA PRO A 121 0.65 3.67 -17.47
C PRO A 121 -0.62 3.94 -16.65
N SER A 122 -0.52 4.15 -15.33
CA SER A 122 -1.67 4.52 -14.49
C SER A 122 -1.22 5.27 -13.23
N PRO A 123 -2.14 5.96 -12.53
CA PRO A 123 -1.88 6.56 -11.21
C PRO A 123 -1.30 5.62 -10.14
N ARG A 124 -1.36 4.31 -10.37
CA ARG A 124 -0.88 3.29 -9.42
C ARG A 124 0.29 2.48 -9.92
N LYS A 125 0.68 2.66 -11.18
CA LYS A 125 1.68 1.83 -11.83
C LYS A 125 2.66 2.70 -12.59
N ILE A 126 3.93 2.45 -12.32
CA ILE A 126 5.03 3.09 -13.00
C ILE A 126 5.85 1.98 -13.64
N GLY A 127 6.12 2.11 -14.94
CA GLY A 127 7.09 1.27 -15.64
C GLY A 127 8.48 1.83 -15.42
N CYS A 128 9.41 0.99 -14.97
CA CYS A 128 10.80 1.37 -14.78
C CYS A 128 11.76 0.33 -15.32
N VAL A 129 12.99 0.76 -15.60
CA VAL A 129 14.12 -0.12 -15.92
C VAL A 129 15.18 0.01 -14.85
N GLU A 130 15.85 -1.09 -14.51
CA GLU A 130 16.99 -1.03 -13.61
C GLU A 130 18.15 -0.29 -14.30
N ILE A 131 18.85 0.56 -13.55
CA ILE A 131 20.02 1.28 -14.07
C ILE A 131 21.26 0.95 -13.22
N PRO A 132 22.45 0.86 -13.83
CA PRO A 132 23.69 0.59 -13.10
C PRO A 132 23.97 1.64 -12.01
N ALA A 133 24.69 1.23 -10.97
CA ALA A 133 25.20 2.11 -9.93
C ALA A 133 26.72 2.26 -10.04
N LYS A 134 27.25 3.42 -9.63
CA LYS A 134 28.68 3.66 -9.43
C LYS A 134 28.96 4.18 -8.02
N ALA A 135 30.13 3.82 -7.49
CA ALA A 135 30.60 4.35 -6.22
C ALA A 135 31.17 5.76 -6.41
N VAL A 136 30.67 6.73 -5.63
CA VAL A 136 31.21 8.10 -5.56
C VAL A 136 32.33 8.18 -4.53
N TRP A 137 32.22 7.40 -3.46
CA TRP A 137 33.23 7.30 -2.42
C TRP A 137 33.28 5.86 -1.89
N GLY A 138 34.47 5.40 -1.53
CA GLY A 138 34.70 4.03 -1.03
C GLY A 138 34.61 2.95 -2.12
N THR A 139 34.29 1.73 -1.71
CA THR A 139 34.04 0.57 -2.60
C THR A 139 32.53 0.27 -2.65
N ILE A 140 32.11 -0.60 -3.57
CA ILE A 140 30.71 -1.10 -3.64
C ILE A 140 30.30 -1.83 -2.35
N GLU A 141 31.27 -2.28 -1.54
CA GLU A 141 31.04 -2.94 -0.26
C GLU A 141 30.96 -1.95 0.92
N GLN A 142 31.66 -0.82 0.84
CA GLN A 142 31.73 0.22 1.88
C GLN A 142 31.92 1.59 1.23
N GLY A 143 30.88 2.42 1.16
CA GLY A 143 30.91 3.63 0.34
C GLY A 143 29.56 4.32 0.15
N SER A 144 29.48 5.14 -0.89
CA SER A 144 28.25 5.81 -1.31
C SER A 144 28.04 5.58 -2.80
N LEU A 145 26.82 5.21 -3.18
CA LEU A 145 26.45 4.91 -4.56
C LEU A 145 25.58 6.00 -5.16
N VAL A 146 25.75 6.21 -6.47
CA VAL A 146 24.82 6.99 -7.30
C VAL A 146 24.46 6.20 -8.54
N PRO A 147 23.33 6.51 -9.20
CA PRO A 147 23.07 6.02 -10.54
C PRO A 147 24.20 6.38 -11.50
N ASP A 148 24.61 5.42 -12.31
CA ASP A 148 25.58 5.65 -13.38
C ASP A 148 24.86 5.91 -14.70
N PHE A 149 24.55 7.19 -14.96
CA PHE A 149 23.87 7.60 -16.20
C PHE A 149 24.78 7.56 -17.44
N ASP A 150 26.09 7.52 -17.24
CA ASP A 150 27.09 7.57 -18.31
C ASP A 150 27.42 6.18 -18.87
N ARG A 151 27.06 5.12 -18.14
CA ARG A 151 27.27 3.74 -18.56
C ARG A 151 26.19 3.32 -19.55
N GLU A 152 26.63 2.89 -20.74
CA GLU A 152 25.74 2.26 -21.70
C GLU A 152 25.17 0.94 -21.13
N MET A 153 23.85 0.78 -21.21
CA MET A 153 23.21 -0.48 -20.87
C MET A 153 23.55 -1.52 -21.93
N THR A 154 24.20 -2.59 -21.51
CA THR A 154 24.55 -3.74 -22.33
C THR A 154 23.36 -4.69 -22.47
N THR A 155 23.44 -5.64 -23.41
CA THR A 155 22.40 -6.66 -23.62
C THR A 155 22.25 -7.64 -22.46
N THR A 156 23.24 -7.69 -21.56
CA THR A 156 23.23 -8.47 -20.33
C THR A 156 22.59 -7.77 -19.14
N ASP A 157 22.37 -6.45 -19.24
CA ASP A 157 21.72 -5.70 -18.16
C ASP A 157 20.21 -6.01 -18.14
N PRO A 158 19.55 -6.01 -16.95
CA PRO A 158 18.12 -6.26 -16.88
C PRO A 158 17.33 -5.15 -17.60
N GLN A 159 16.90 -5.42 -18.83
CA GLN A 159 16.07 -4.49 -19.62
C GLN A 159 14.57 -4.70 -19.43
N ALA A 160 14.18 -5.61 -18.53
CA ALA A 160 12.78 -5.83 -18.22
C ALA A 160 12.16 -4.55 -17.69
N VAL A 161 11.00 -4.17 -18.23
CA VAL A 161 10.19 -3.11 -17.64
C VAL A 161 9.53 -3.69 -16.40
N PHE A 162 9.96 -3.24 -15.23
CA PHE A 162 9.36 -3.59 -13.96
C PHE A 162 8.17 -2.67 -13.69
N GLU A 163 7.09 -3.24 -13.17
CA GLU A 163 5.95 -2.48 -12.70
C GLU A 163 6.12 -2.17 -11.20
N ILE A 164 6.24 -0.89 -10.87
CA ILE A 164 6.18 -0.39 -9.49
C ILE A 164 4.74 -0.05 -9.17
N THR A 165 4.18 -0.68 -8.12
CA THR A 165 2.82 -0.38 -7.64
C THR A 165 2.81 0.59 -6.45
N MET A 166 1.93 1.59 -6.49
CA MET A 166 1.71 2.58 -5.42
C MET A 166 0.49 2.17 -4.55
N GLU A 167 0.67 2.07 -3.23
CA GLU A 167 -0.37 1.56 -2.31
C GLU A 167 -1.13 2.65 -1.54
N SER A 168 -0.47 3.75 -1.15
CA SER A 168 -1.00 4.74 -0.19
C SER A 168 -1.28 6.13 -0.77
N GLY A 169 -1.05 6.35 -2.07
CA GLY A 169 -1.01 7.70 -2.66
C GLY A 169 0.27 8.46 -2.33
N SER A 170 1.19 7.84 -1.59
CA SER A 170 2.58 8.27 -1.42
C SER A 170 3.51 7.36 -2.22
N PRO A 171 4.70 7.84 -2.65
CA PRO A 171 5.71 7.02 -3.32
C PRO A 171 6.22 5.93 -2.39
N SER A 172 5.54 4.79 -2.42
CA SER A 172 5.95 3.56 -1.76
C SER A 172 5.99 2.48 -2.83
N LEU A 173 7.18 2.01 -3.13
CA LEU A 173 7.44 1.05 -4.20
C LEU A 173 7.18 -0.38 -3.71
N LYS A 174 6.71 -1.26 -4.61
CA LYS A 174 6.71 -2.72 -4.46
C LYS A 174 7.24 -3.30 -5.76
N VAL A 175 8.36 -4.03 -5.69
CA VAL A 175 8.98 -4.69 -6.85
C VAL A 175 8.47 -6.12 -6.96
N SER A 176 7.54 -6.37 -7.88
CA SER A 176 7.09 -7.72 -8.31
C SER A 176 6.46 -8.65 -7.23
N ASP A 177 6.21 -9.91 -7.62
CA ASP A 177 5.54 -10.95 -6.83
C ASP A 177 6.33 -11.43 -5.60
N TRP A 178 7.59 -10.99 -5.47
CA TRP A 178 8.51 -11.37 -4.41
C TRP A 178 8.48 -10.34 -3.27
N GLY A 179 7.35 -10.27 -2.57
CA GLY A 179 7.23 -9.51 -1.31
C GLY A 179 7.11 -7.98 -1.44
N LEU A 180 6.78 -7.32 -0.34
CA LEU A 180 6.67 -5.85 -0.23
C LEU A 180 8.06 -5.24 -0.04
N ALA A 181 8.74 -4.92 -1.14
CA ALA A 181 10.03 -4.24 -1.18
C ALA A 181 9.84 -2.72 -1.30
N ARG A 182 9.98 -1.96 -0.21
CA ARG A 182 9.75 -0.49 -0.17
C ARG A 182 10.98 0.28 -0.64
N GLY A 183 10.81 1.10 -1.67
CA GLY A 183 11.78 2.10 -2.15
C GLY A 183 11.18 3.50 -2.17
N TYR A 184 12.00 4.50 -2.47
CA TYR A 184 11.63 5.93 -2.46
C TYR A 184 12.24 6.69 -3.65
N LEU A 185 11.74 7.89 -3.90
CA LEU A 185 12.25 8.75 -4.96
C LEU A 185 13.65 9.24 -4.59
N TRP A 186 14.62 9.05 -5.48
CA TRP A 186 15.98 9.47 -5.26
C TRP A 186 16.07 10.99 -5.13
N SER A 187 16.77 11.46 -4.10
CA SER A 187 16.93 12.88 -3.80
C SER A 187 17.99 13.58 -4.66
N GLY A 188 18.75 12.82 -5.45
CA GLY A 188 19.94 13.30 -6.16
C GLY A 188 21.22 13.25 -5.31
N SER A 189 21.13 12.87 -4.03
CA SER A 189 22.28 12.71 -3.14
C SER A 189 22.81 11.27 -3.17
N PRO A 190 24.12 11.04 -2.97
CA PRO A 190 24.66 9.69 -2.86
C PRO A 190 23.95 8.87 -1.79
N GLU A 191 23.65 7.62 -2.13
CA GLU A 191 22.98 6.68 -1.24
C GLU A 191 24.00 5.86 -0.45
N THR A 192 23.80 5.77 0.86
CA THR A 192 24.58 4.92 1.77
C THR A 192 23.71 3.76 2.25
N SER A 193 24.32 2.69 2.78
CA SER A 193 23.54 1.75 3.60
C SER A 193 22.91 2.53 4.75
N MET A 194 21.74 2.11 5.20
CA MET A 194 21.30 2.53 6.53
C MET A 194 22.42 2.16 7.51
N THR A 195 23.05 3.17 8.07
CA THR A 195 23.61 3.04 9.41
C THR A 195 22.38 3.06 10.31
N ASP A 196 22.19 1.99 11.11
CA ASP A 196 21.20 2.02 12.19
C ASP A 196 21.33 3.29 13.04
#